data_AF-D5GU46-F1
#
_entry.id   AF-D5GU46-F1
#
_cell.length_a   1.000
_cell.length_b   1.000
_cell.length_c   1.000
_cell.angle_alpha   90.00
_cell.angle_beta   90.00
_cell.angle_gamma   90.00
#
_symmetry.space_group_name_H-M   'P 1'
#
loop_
_entity.id
_entity.type
_entity.pdbx_description
1 polymer ?
#
loop_
_entity_poly.entity_id
_entity_poly.type
_entity_poly.pdbx_seq_one_letter_code
_entity_poly.pdbx_strand_id
1 'polypeptide(L)'
;MKKKCLLTILLLSLVNCGLLSKNKNSETSLLNTLDNNQKQALITFKDLLQDKNHRSILEKQQKSILKDLEKHQENSNLQDKLKKTLNSEYDKTQLNKLFDELGNIKTKQFLQKLHIMLKSINNGTLTSFSSSNFKDSNQTLEQKKEQALQYIKGQLYTDYYLYINGIQDANYFFERIMSVLEI
;
A
#
# COMPACT_ATOMS: atom_id res chain seq x y z
N MET A 1 -57.15 27.70 -18.41
CA MET A 1 -56.96 26.29 -18.81
C MET A 1 -56.30 25.52 -17.67
N LYS A 2 -56.86 24.35 -17.34
CA LYS A 2 -56.33 23.31 -16.43
C LYS A 2 -54.88 22.95 -16.86
N LYS A 3 -53.92 22.63 -15.99
CA LYS A 3 -53.78 21.40 -15.16
C LYS A 3 -52.58 21.61 -14.18
N LYS A 4 -52.75 21.37 -12.87
CA LYS A 4 -52.26 20.21 -12.05
C LYS A 4 -50.72 20.16 -11.92
N CYS A 5 -50.09 20.00 -10.75
CA CYS A 5 -50.47 19.25 -9.56
C CYS A 5 -49.87 19.86 -8.27
N LEU A 6 -50.63 19.68 -7.19
CA LEU A 6 -50.26 19.87 -5.80
C LEU A 6 -49.22 18.84 -5.31
N LEU A 7 -48.67 19.18 -4.14
CA LEU A 7 -48.36 18.32 -2.99
C LEU A 7 -46.89 17.90 -2.76
N THR A 8 -46.32 18.55 -1.75
CA THR A 8 -45.60 17.95 -0.60
C THR A 8 -44.46 16.98 -0.86
N ILE A 9 -43.25 17.45 -0.54
CA ILE A 9 -42.41 16.76 0.45
C ILE A 9 -42.01 17.80 1.52
N LEU A 10 -42.71 17.71 2.63
CA LEU A 10 -42.33 18.22 3.95
C LEU A 10 -41.05 17.49 4.41
N LEU A 11 -40.26 18.17 5.24
CA LEU A 11 -39.23 17.63 6.16
C LEU A 11 -37.90 17.22 5.52
N LEU A 12 -36.90 18.11 5.65
CA LEU A 12 -35.56 17.79 6.17
C LEU A 12 -34.73 19.04 6.53
N SER A 13 -35.37 20.17 6.82
CA SER A 13 -34.78 21.19 7.69
C SER A 13 -34.84 20.67 9.13
N LEU A 14 -33.82 19.90 9.55
CA LEU A 14 -33.40 19.56 10.92
C LEU A 14 -32.73 18.17 10.99
N VAL A 15 -31.57 17.98 10.34
CA VAL A 15 -30.52 17.10 10.86
C VAL A 15 -29.14 17.68 10.50
N ASN A 16 -28.39 18.02 11.56
CA ASN A 16 -26.97 18.32 11.62
C ASN A 16 -26.43 19.64 11.04
N CYS A 17 -26.81 20.69 11.75
CA CYS A 17 -25.80 21.52 12.41
C CYS A 17 -24.70 20.64 13.06
N GLY A 18 -23.43 20.84 12.68
CA GLY A 18 -22.26 20.33 13.39
C GLY A 18 -21.80 18.91 13.05
N LEU A 19 -20.88 18.76 12.08
CA LEU A 19 -19.91 17.64 12.03
C LEU A 19 -18.63 17.94 11.21
N LEU A 20 -18.30 19.22 11.02
CA LEU A 20 -16.98 19.66 10.50
C LEU A 20 -15.96 19.94 11.64
N SER A 21 -16.21 19.43 12.85
CA SER A 21 -15.27 19.52 13.95
C SER A 21 -14.68 18.15 14.27
N LYS A 22 -13.34 18.09 14.22
CA LYS A 22 -12.48 17.07 14.82
C LYS A 22 -12.61 15.67 14.22
N ASN A 23 -11.75 15.37 13.25
CA ASN A 23 -11.14 14.05 13.19
C ASN A 23 -9.65 14.13 13.52
N LYS A 24 -9.36 14.54 14.77
CA LYS A 24 -8.12 14.15 15.46
C LYS A 24 -8.22 12.71 16.03
N ASN A 25 -9.24 11.94 15.63
CA ASN A 25 -9.56 10.61 16.16
C ASN A 25 -9.40 9.46 15.12
N SER A 26 -9.02 9.71 13.86
CA SER A 26 -8.94 8.61 12.86
C SER A 26 -7.83 7.61 13.18
N GLU A 27 -6.70 8.10 13.71
CA GLU A 27 -5.57 7.26 14.08
C GLU A 27 -5.97 6.26 15.19
N THR A 28 -6.75 6.73 16.17
CA THR A 28 -7.36 5.87 17.20
C THR A 28 -8.45 4.95 16.64
N SER A 29 -9.23 5.34 15.62
CA SER A 29 -10.34 4.48 15.15
C SER A 29 -9.85 3.28 14.34
N LEU A 30 -8.86 3.43 13.45
CA LEU A 30 -8.37 2.30 12.65
C LEU A 30 -7.60 1.31 13.51
N LEU A 31 -6.59 1.78 14.26
CA LEU A 31 -5.72 0.94 15.10
C LEU A 31 -6.50 0.12 16.12
N ASN A 32 -7.57 0.69 16.70
CA ASN A 32 -8.44 0.00 17.65
C ASN A 32 -9.27 -1.11 17.01
N THR A 33 -9.47 -1.06 15.69
CA THR A 33 -10.24 -2.07 14.96
C THR A 33 -9.38 -3.19 14.37
N LEU A 34 -8.04 -3.09 14.48
CA LEU A 34 -7.12 -4.12 14.02
C LEU A 34 -7.03 -5.26 15.04
N ASP A 35 -7.06 -6.50 14.55
CA ASP A 35 -6.72 -7.67 15.35
C ASP A 35 -5.20 -7.77 15.61
N ASN A 36 -4.79 -8.74 16.42
CA ASN A 36 -3.38 -8.90 16.81
C ASN A 36 -2.46 -9.21 15.60
N ASN A 37 -2.94 -9.98 14.63
CA ASN A 37 -2.16 -10.34 13.44
C ASN A 37 -1.94 -9.12 12.55
N GLN A 38 -3.00 -8.33 12.34
CA GLN A 38 -2.94 -7.08 11.59
C GLN A 38 -2.04 -6.04 12.28
N LYS A 39 -2.10 -5.94 13.61
CA LYS A 39 -1.20 -5.07 14.39
C LYS A 39 0.26 -5.48 14.23
N GLN A 40 0.56 -6.77 14.29
CA GLN A 40 1.92 -7.28 14.09
C GLN A 40 2.42 -6.98 12.67
N ALA A 41 1.60 -7.23 11.64
CA ALA A 41 1.96 -6.89 10.26
C ALA A 41 2.19 -5.39 10.07
N LEU A 42 1.40 -4.54 10.73
CA LEU A 42 1.59 -3.09 10.70
C LEU A 42 2.93 -2.67 11.32
N ILE A 43 3.34 -3.29 12.44
CA ILE A 43 4.65 -3.04 13.06
C ILE A 43 5.74 -3.42 12.06
N THR A 44 5.70 -4.64 11.50
CA THR A 44 6.68 -5.08 10.50
C THR A 44 6.75 -4.15 9.30
N PHE A 45 5.60 -3.66 8.81
CA PHE A 45 5.56 -2.73 7.70
C PHE A 45 6.21 -1.39 8.08
N LYS A 46 5.89 -0.82 9.25
CA LYS A 46 6.53 0.41 9.74
C LYS A 46 8.04 0.28 9.90
N ASP A 47 8.50 -0.85 10.44
CA ASP A 47 9.93 -1.11 10.62
C ASP A 47 10.63 -1.19 9.25
N LEU A 48 10.01 -1.87 8.28
CA LEU A 48 10.50 -1.93 6.90
C LEU A 48 10.62 -0.53 6.29
N LEU A 49 9.61 0.34 6.45
CA LEU A 49 9.65 1.69 5.86
C LEU A 49 10.77 2.56 6.42
N GLN A 50 11.24 2.27 7.64
CA GLN A 50 12.37 2.95 8.28
C GLN A 50 13.73 2.34 7.88
N ASP A 51 13.75 1.14 7.31
CA ASP A 51 14.96 0.44 6.91
C ASP A 51 15.47 0.90 5.54
N LYS A 52 16.54 1.71 5.56
CA LYS A 52 17.16 2.28 4.35
C LYS A 52 17.88 1.25 3.47
N ASN A 53 18.03 0.00 3.89
CA ASN A 53 18.70 -1.05 3.10
C ASN A 53 17.99 -1.32 1.76
N HIS A 54 16.70 -1.02 1.65
CA HIS A 54 15.90 -1.23 0.44
C HIS A 54 15.91 -0.04 -0.53
N ARG A 55 16.58 1.06 -0.18
CA ARG A 55 16.64 2.28 -1.02
C ARG A 55 17.17 2.01 -2.43
N SER A 56 18.17 1.13 -2.55
CA SER A 56 18.73 0.78 -3.86
C SER A 56 17.71 0.10 -4.79
N ILE A 57 16.70 -0.57 -4.24
CA ILE A 57 15.62 -1.21 -5.00
C ILE A 57 14.68 -0.13 -5.56
N LEU A 58 14.32 0.86 -4.73
CA LEU A 58 13.53 2.02 -5.15
C LEU A 58 14.22 2.78 -6.30
N GLU A 59 15.52 3.04 -6.17
CA GLU A 59 16.29 3.76 -7.20
C GLU A 59 16.36 2.99 -8.53
N LYS A 60 16.48 1.66 -8.47
CA LYS A 60 16.42 0.80 -9.66
C LYS A 60 15.03 0.85 -10.31
N GLN A 61 13.96 0.75 -9.52
CA GLN A 61 12.59 0.81 -10.02
C GLN A 61 12.30 2.18 -10.65
N GLN A 62 12.68 3.26 -9.99
CA GLN A 62 12.56 4.63 -10.49
C GLN A 62 13.19 4.79 -11.87
N LYS A 63 14.44 4.31 -12.05
CA LYS A 63 15.14 4.34 -13.34
C LYS A 63 14.44 3.52 -14.40
N SER A 64 13.90 2.35 -14.04
CA SER A 64 13.14 1.52 -14.97
C SER A 64 11.90 2.24 -15.49
N ILE A 65 11.09 2.80 -14.58
CA ILE A 65 9.87 3.53 -14.93
C ILE A 65 10.20 4.74 -15.82
N LEU A 66 11.23 5.52 -15.46
CA LEU A 66 11.65 6.67 -16.27
C LEU A 66 12.04 6.26 -17.69
N LYS A 67 12.83 5.20 -17.83
CA LYS A 67 13.28 4.70 -19.13
C LYS A 67 12.10 4.26 -20.01
N ASP A 68 11.11 3.61 -19.42
CA ASP A 68 9.91 3.18 -20.14
C ASP A 68 9.08 4.40 -20.61
N LEU A 69 8.88 5.39 -19.74
CA LEU A 69 8.15 6.63 -20.10
C LEU A 69 8.87 7.43 -21.20
N GLU A 70 10.20 7.54 -21.14
CA GLU A 70 11.01 8.22 -22.16
C GLU A 70 10.91 7.53 -23.52
N LYS A 71 10.89 6.18 -23.53
CA LYS A 71 10.73 5.39 -24.75
C LYS A 71 9.36 5.60 -25.40
N HIS A 72 8.31 5.79 -24.61
CA HIS A 72 6.94 5.95 -25.08
C HIS A 72 6.49 7.41 -25.26
N GLN A 73 7.36 8.39 -24.94
CA GLN A 73 7.05 9.83 -24.95
C GLN A 73 5.83 10.19 -24.10
N GLU A 74 5.64 9.49 -22.98
CA GLU A 74 4.46 9.62 -22.13
C GLU A 74 4.69 10.55 -20.93
N ASN A 75 3.65 11.34 -20.59
CA ASN A 75 3.50 12.07 -19.32
C ASN A 75 4.76 12.82 -18.83
N SER A 76 5.04 13.98 -19.44
CA SER A 76 6.21 14.82 -19.12
C SER A 76 6.34 15.18 -17.63
N ASN A 77 5.22 15.46 -16.96
CA ASN A 77 5.22 15.76 -15.53
C ASN A 77 5.71 14.58 -14.68
N LEU A 78 5.31 13.36 -15.02
CA LEU A 78 5.76 12.16 -14.32
C LEU A 78 7.26 11.91 -14.54
N GLN A 79 7.75 12.13 -15.76
CA GLN A 79 9.19 12.05 -16.05
C GLN A 79 9.98 13.06 -15.21
N ASP A 80 9.50 14.30 -15.08
CA ASP A 80 10.17 15.33 -14.29
C ASP A 80 10.23 15.00 -12.79
N LYS A 81 9.20 14.33 -12.26
CA LYS A 81 9.24 13.78 -10.90
C LYS A 81 10.29 12.68 -10.78
N LEU A 82 10.32 11.74 -11.73
CA LEU A 82 11.23 10.59 -11.73
C LEU A 82 12.69 10.94 -12.06
N LYS A 83 12.97 12.11 -12.63
CA LYS A 83 14.35 12.62 -12.78
C LYS A 83 14.92 13.14 -11.47
N LYS A 84 14.09 13.50 -10.49
CA LYS A 84 14.50 13.96 -9.16
C LYS A 84 14.71 12.78 -8.22
N THR A 85 15.53 12.95 -7.19
CA THR A 85 15.64 11.95 -6.12
C THR A 85 14.29 11.84 -5.39
N LEU A 86 13.74 10.63 -5.33
CA LEU A 86 12.50 10.37 -4.59
C LEU A 86 12.73 10.48 -3.08
N ASN A 87 11.76 11.04 -2.36
CA ASN A 87 11.74 10.99 -0.91
C ASN A 87 11.70 9.52 -0.46
N SER A 88 12.57 9.17 0.48
CA SER A 88 12.64 7.85 1.11
C SER A 88 12.76 7.92 2.63
N GLU A 89 12.39 9.06 3.23
CA GLU A 89 12.31 9.23 4.67
C GLU A 89 10.91 8.88 5.17
N TYR A 90 10.86 8.04 6.20
CA TYR A 90 9.61 7.61 6.80
C TYR A 90 8.88 8.80 7.46
N ASP A 91 7.62 8.98 7.08
CA ASP A 91 6.71 9.94 7.69
C ASP A 91 5.40 9.24 8.07
N LYS A 92 5.13 9.19 9.37
CA LYS A 92 3.90 8.61 9.95
C LYS A 92 2.65 9.24 9.32
N THR A 93 2.68 10.52 9.00
CA THR A 93 1.56 11.27 8.42
C THR A 93 1.24 10.78 7.01
N GLN A 94 2.26 10.47 6.20
CA GLN A 94 2.08 9.92 4.86
C GLN A 94 1.57 8.48 4.92
N LEU A 95 2.03 7.68 5.89
CA LEU A 95 1.49 6.34 6.12
C LEU A 95 0.00 6.39 6.52
N ASN A 96 -0.37 7.29 7.43
CA ASN A 96 -1.78 7.46 7.81
C ASN A 96 -2.63 7.92 6.64
N LYS A 97 -2.11 8.84 5.82
CA LYS A 97 -2.78 9.30 4.60
C LYS A 97 -3.07 8.13 3.64
N LEU A 98 -2.11 7.23 3.44
CA LEU A 98 -2.34 6.01 2.66
C LEU A 98 -3.51 5.20 3.21
N PHE A 99 -3.54 4.92 4.52
CA PHE A 99 -4.61 4.13 5.12
C PHE A 99 -5.97 4.83 5.11
N ASP A 100 -5.99 6.16 5.26
CA ASP A 100 -7.22 6.95 5.13
C ASP A 100 -7.76 6.88 3.68
N GLU A 101 -6.89 6.97 2.67
CA GLU A 101 -7.26 6.84 1.25
C GLU A 101 -7.70 5.42 0.87
N LEU A 102 -7.08 4.39 1.45
CA LEU A 102 -7.51 3.00 1.27
C LEU A 102 -8.83 2.68 1.99
N GLY A 103 -9.09 3.37 3.09
CA GLY A 103 -10.18 3.05 4.01
C GLY A 103 -9.92 1.78 4.83
N ASN A 104 -10.79 1.54 5.81
CA ASN A 104 -10.61 0.48 6.80
C ASN A 104 -10.60 -0.94 6.18
N ILE A 105 -11.49 -1.21 5.23
CA ILE A 105 -11.64 -2.54 4.60
C ILE A 105 -10.35 -2.95 3.89
N LYS A 106 -9.85 -2.11 2.96
CA LYS A 106 -8.62 -2.41 2.20
C LYS A 106 -7.41 -2.45 3.11
N THR A 107 -7.31 -1.54 4.08
CA THR A 107 -6.19 -1.55 5.04
C THR A 107 -6.12 -2.85 5.84
N LYS A 108 -7.26 -3.32 6.37
CA LYS A 108 -7.33 -4.61 7.07
C LYS A 108 -6.97 -5.78 6.17
N GLN A 109 -7.47 -5.78 4.94
CA GLN A 109 -7.17 -6.82 3.96
C GLN A 109 -5.67 -6.88 3.64
N PHE A 110 -5.05 -5.73 3.38
CA PHE A 110 -3.62 -5.61 3.15
C PHE A 110 -2.82 -6.17 4.34
N LEU A 111 -3.09 -5.70 5.57
CA LEU A 111 -2.37 -6.13 6.77
C LEU A 111 -2.55 -7.63 7.05
N GLN A 112 -3.76 -8.17 6.84
CA GLN A 112 -4.03 -9.59 7.01
C GLN A 112 -3.26 -10.44 6.00
N LYS A 113 -3.23 -10.04 4.73
CA LYS A 113 -2.48 -10.74 3.68
C LYS A 113 -0.98 -10.66 3.92
N LEU A 114 -0.49 -9.51 4.34
CA LEU A 114 0.92 -9.33 4.72
C LEU A 114 1.29 -10.28 5.87
N HIS A 115 0.45 -10.36 6.92
CA HIS A 115 0.68 -11.31 8.01
C HIS A 115 0.76 -12.76 7.53
N ILE A 116 -0.22 -13.19 6.72
CA ILE A 116 -0.27 -14.56 6.18
C ILE A 116 0.98 -14.85 5.35
N MET A 117 1.36 -13.94 4.45
CA MET A 117 2.55 -14.08 3.61
C MET A 117 3.82 -14.24 4.45
N LEU A 118 4.04 -13.35 5.42
CA LEU A 118 5.22 -13.40 6.30
C LEU A 118 5.26 -14.70 7.12
N LYS A 119 4.10 -15.14 7.63
CA LYS A 119 4.00 -16.40 8.37
C LYS A 119 4.30 -17.61 7.47
N SER A 120 3.78 -17.64 6.25
CA SER A 120 4.04 -18.69 5.27
C SER A 120 5.52 -18.76 4.89
N ILE A 121 6.18 -17.62 4.69
CA ILE A 121 7.63 -17.54 4.46
C ILE A 121 8.37 -18.13 5.66
N ASN A 122 8.11 -17.61 6.86
CA ASN A 122 8.81 -18.05 8.07
C ASN A 122 8.66 -19.57 8.32
N ASN A 123 7.46 -20.10 8.10
CA ASN A 123 7.15 -21.51 8.29
C ASN A 123 7.67 -22.42 7.15
N GLY A 124 8.16 -21.86 6.04
CA GLY A 124 8.59 -22.67 4.89
C GLY A 124 7.43 -23.20 4.05
N THR A 125 6.22 -22.68 4.23
CA THR A 125 4.98 -23.19 3.60
C THR A 125 4.49 -22.29 2.46
N LEU A 126 5.31 -21.35 1.98
CA LEU A 126 4.93 -20.51 0.87
C LEU A 126 4.82 -21.34 -0.40
N THR A 127 3.64 -21.36 -1.03
CA THR A 127 3.35 -22.16 -2.22
C THR A 127 4.36 -21.91 -3.35
N SER A 128 4.84 -20.66 -3.49
CA SER A 128 5.83 -20.30 -4.50
C SER A 128 7.22 -20.89 -4.28
N PHE A 129 7.55 -21.42 -3.09
CA PHE A 129 8.79 -22.20 -2.91
C PHE A 129 8.83 -23.45 -3.80
N SER A 130 7.65 -23.94 -4.22
CA SER A 130 7.48 -25.05 -5.16
C SER A 130 7.34 -24.58 -6.61
N SER A 131 7.20 -23.27 -6.88
CA SER A 131 7.03 -22.68 -8.21
C SER A 131 8.34 -22.11 -8.78
N SER A 132 8.33 -21.71 -10.06
CA SER A 132 9.51 -21.27 -10.82
C SER A 132 10.29 -20.11 -10.21
N ASN A 133 9.65 -19.26 -9.41
CA ASN A 133 10.26 -18.03 -8.88
C ASN A 133 11.35 -18.29 -7.81
N PHE A 134 11.34 -19.48 -7.20
CA PHE A 134 12.31 -19.92 -6.18
C PHE A 134 12.86 -21.33 -6.47
N LYS A 135 12.80 -21.74 -7.74
CA LYS A 135 13.12 -23.11 -8.19
C LYS A 135 14.60 -23.34 -8.47
N ASP A 136 15.48 -22.58 -7.83
CA ASP A 136 16.90 -22.94 -7.85
C ASP A 136 17.08 -24.20 -7.00
N SER A 137 17.45 -25.30 -7.66
CA SER A 137 17.65 -26.61 -7.03
C SER A 137 18.80 -26.60 -6.03
N ASN A 138 19.68 -25.60 -6.08
CA ASN A 138 20.85 -25.49 -5.21
C ASN A 138 20.61 -24.65 -3.95
N GLN A 139 19.38 -24.14 -3.75
CA GLN A 139 19.04 -23.35 -2.56
C GLN A 139 18.43 -24.20 -1.43
N THR A 140 18.95 -24.02 -0.23
CA THR A 140 18.35 -24.51 1.02
C THR A 140 17.02 -23.81 1.29
N LEU A 141 16.17 -24.42 2.13
CA LEU A 141 14.90 -23.81 2.54
C LEU A 141 15.11 -22.42 3.15
N GLU A 142 16.11 -22.24 4.01
CA GLU A 142 16.39 -20.95 4.63
C GLU A 142 16.82 -19.88 3.62
N GLN A 143 17.58 -20.25 2.59
CA GLN A 143 17.90 -19.33 1.49
C GLN A 143 16.65 -18.92 0.70
N LYS A 144 15.72 -19.85 0.46
CA LYS A 144 14.44 -19.53 -0.19
C LYS A 144 13.59 -18.59 0.66
N LYS A 145 13.53 -18.82 1.97
CA LYS A 145 12.83 -17.94 2.91
C LYS A 145 13.40 -16.54 2.90
N GLU A 146 14.72 -16.41 3.00
CA GLU A 146 15.41 -15.12 2.96
C GLU A 146 15.15 -14.41 1.63
N GLN A 147 15.29 -15.10 0.50
CA GLN A 147 15.02 -14.52 -0.80
C GLN A 147 13.58 -14.04 -0.95
N ALA A 148 12.59 -14.83 -0.52
CA ALA A 148 11.18 -14.43 -0.58
C ALA A 148 10.92 -13.24 0.35
N LEU A 149 11.49 -13.24 1.56
CA LEU A 149 11.35 -12.13 2.50
C LEU A 149 11.92 -10.84 1.91
N GLN A 150 13.12 -10.89 1.33
CA GLN A 150 13.76 -9.75 0.68
C GLN A 150 12.96 -9.25 -0.51
N TYR A 151 12.40 -10.16 -1.32
CA TYR A 151 11.52 -9.80 -2.42
C TYR A 151 10.27 -9.05 -1.93
N ILE A 152 9.53 -9.62 -0.97
CA ILE A 152 8.32 -9.00 -0.42
C ILE A 152 8.63 -7.63 0.19
N LYS A 153 9.69 -7.54 1.00
CA LYS A 153 10.14 -6.27 1.60
C LYS A 153 10.50 -5.24 0.53
N GLY A 154 11.24 -5.64 -0.50
CA GLY A 154 11.62 -4.78 -1.61
C GLY A 154 10.43 -4.21 -2.36
N GLN A 155 9.40 -5.03 -2.64
CA GLN A 155 8.17 -4.58 -3.29
C GLN A 155 7.41 -3.60 -2.38
N LEU A 156 7.12 -3.97 -1.14
CA LEU A 156 6.41 -3.13 -0.16
C LEU A 156 7.06 -1.76 0.03
N TYR A 157 8.38 -1.74 0.22
CA TYR A 157 9.16 -0.52 0.37
C TYR A 157 9.04 0.35 -0.89
N THR A 158 9.26 -0.23 -2.06
CA THR A 158 9.25 0.49 -3.33
C THR A 158 7.87 1.08 -3.61
N ASP A 159 6.81 0.28 -3.50
CA ASP A 159 5.44 0.73 -3.75
C ASP A 159 4.98 1.83 -2.80
N TYR A 160 5.31 1.72 -1.51
CA TYR A 160 5.01 2.78 -0.57
C TYR A 160 5.71 4.09 -0.97
N TYR A 161 7.00 4.03 -1.32
CA TYR A 161 7.73 5.24 -1.65
C TYR A 161 7.36 5.82 -3.03
N LEU A 162 6.94 5.00 -3.99
CA LEU A 162 6.32 5.49 -5.22
C LEU A 162 4.99 6.23 -4.93
N TYR A 163 4.19 5.72 -3.98
CA TYR A 163 2.96 6.36 -3.55
C TYR A 163 3.22 7.73 -2.92
N ILE A 164 4.09 7.85 -1.90
CA ILE A 164 4.27 9.13 -1.20
C ILE A 164 4.88 10.22 -2.10
N ASN A 165 5.61 9.82 -3.15
CA ASN A 165 6.16 10.74 -4.15
C ASN A 165 5.15 11.08 -5.27
N GLY A 166 3.92 10.56 -5.20
CA GLY A 166 2.87 10.79 -6.18
C GLY A 166 3.23 10.29 -7.57
N ILE A 167 3.96 9.17 -7.63
CA ILE A 167 4.22 8.41 -8.86
C ILE A 167 3.04 7.46 -9.13
N GLN A 168 2.42 6.95 -8.07
CA GLN A 168 1.21 6.12 -8.11
C GLN A 168 0.21 6.57 -7.04
N ASP A 169 -1.06 6.22 -7.21
CA ASP A 169 -2.11 6.46 -6.21
C ASP A 169 -2.26 5.29 -5.22
N ALA A 170 -3.10 5.49 -4.19
CA ALA A 170 -3.35 4.48 -3.16
C ALA A 170 -4.00 3.20 -3.70
N ASN A 171 -4.89 3.29 -4.70
CA ASN A 171 -5.52 2.10 -5.28
C ASN A 171 -4.50 1.28 -6.07
N TYR A 172 -3.65 1.93 -6.86
CA TYR A 172 -2.58 1.25 -7.58
C TYR A 172 -1.58 0.59 -6.62
N PHE A 173 -1.17 1.29 -5.55
CA PHE A 173 -0.39 0.69 -4.46
C PHE A 173 -1.05 -0.59 -3.94
N PHE A 174 -2.35 -0.53 -3.62
CA PHE A 174 -3.07 -1.66 -3.04
C PHE A 174 -3.15 -2.83 -4.01
N GLU A 175 -3.56 -2.60 -5.26
CA GLU A 175 -3.71 -3.66 -6.27
C GLU A 175 -2.38 -4.37 -6.53
N ARG A 176 -1.29 -3.59 -6.70
CA ARG A 176 0.04 -4.15 -6.93
C ARG A 176 0.53 -4.97 -5.73
N ILE A 177 0.44 -4.43 -4.51
CA ILE A 177 0.90 -5.15 -3.32
C ILE A 177 0.04 -6.37 -3.02
N MET A 178 -1.28 -6.30 -3.24
CA MET A 178 -2.14 -7.45 -3.08
C MET A 178 -1.79 -8.58 -4.04
N SER A 179 -1.47 -8.26 -5.31
CA SER A 179 -0.97 -9.24 -6.28
C SER A 179 0.35 -9.88 -5.83
N VAL A 180 1.27 -9.09 -5.28
CA VAL A 180 2.53 -9.60 -4.72
C VAL A 180 2.30 -10.53 -3.52
N LEU A 181 1.32 -10.22 -2.67
CA LEU A 181 0.98 -11.00 -1.47
C LEU A 181 0.12 -12.24 -1.77
N GLU A 182 -0.16 -12.54 -3.03
CA GLU A 182 -0.90 -13.73 -3.49
C GLU A 182 -0.01 -14.79 -4.16
N ILE A 183 1.31 -14.53 -4.27
CA ILE A 183 2.32 -15.39 -4.89
C ILE A 183 2.54 -16.71 -4.12
#